data_AF-A0AAF0EP20-F1
#
_entry.id   AF-A0AAF0EP20-F1
#
_cell.length_a   1.000
_cell.length_b   1.000
_cell.length_c   1.000
_cell.angle_alpha   90.00
_cell.angle_beta   90.00
_cell.angle_gamma   90.00
#
_symmetry.space_group_name_H-M   'P 1'
#
loop_
_entity.id
_entity.type
_entity.pdbx_description
1 polymer ?
#
loop_
_entity_poly.entity_id
_entity_poly.type
_entity_poly.pdbx_seq_one_letter_code
_entity_poly.pdbx_strand_id
1 'polypeptide(L)'
;MPPRAVDATAEFHELVKKHGAPTRKPRPLDEGEKKRRAASAAWNREARRVKQHVATLYVFLTGVRRAYLDMTGKARTAESNDDANSPFAKWRTAAVLTDADRDEIDMHVKLAINAGLDLVQTLEKGEKLRKAAADRALSKAFSAVLPGILHGSALARQRNASDQLAVYHAGVTNYLSTQLATLSGMQAALQERRVELQRQRYEKLSDGAAREKNSNLPKSAPVHGAVGAIGGDISTQLTDTQLQAFEEETSQMVKALQADLAAIQHAEQQLHGIAELQTRIHTVG
;
A
#
# COMPACT_ATOMS: atom_id res chain seq x y z
N MET A 1 17.21 12.94 -41.68
CA MET A 1 15.94 12.19 -41.83
C MET A 1 16.28 10.71 -41.64
N PRO A 2 15.90 10.06 -40.53
CA PRO A 2 16.24 8.65 -40.31
C PRO A 2 15.46 7.76 -41.30
N PRO A 3 16.07 6.67 -41.82
CA PRO A 3 15.44 5.80 -42.81
C PRO A 3 14.21 5.08 -42.20
N ARG A 4 13.14 4.97 -42.99
CA ARG A 4 11.94 4.21 -42.64
C ARG A 4 12.31 2.74 -42.44
N ALA A 5 12.02 2.19 -41.26
CA ALA A 5 12.14 0.76 -41.00
C ALA A 5 11.16 0.00 -41.91
N VAL A 6 11.69 -0.83 -42.80
CA VAL A 6 10.91 -1.72 -43.67
C VAL A 6 10.68 -3.02 -42.90
N ASP A 7 9.43 -3.50 -42.83
CA ASP A 7 9.10 -4.77 -42.21
C ASP A 7 9.57 -5.94 -43.11
N ALA A 8 10.75 -6.46 -42.82
CA ALA A 8 11.39 -7.58 -43.55
C ALA A 8 11.02 -8.95 -42.97
N THR A 9 10.03 -9.05 -42.07
CA THR A 9 9.69 -10.30 -41.37
C THR A 9 9.24 -11.40 -42.33
N ALA A 10 8.50 -11.04 -43.38
CA ALA A 10 8.04 -11.99 -44.40
C ALA A 10 9.20 -12.53 -45.25
N GLU A 11 10.11 -11.65 -45.68
CA GLU A 11 11.29 -12.00 -46.47
C GLU A 11 12.25 -12.89 -45.68
N PHE A 12 12.40 -12.63 -44.37
CA PHE A 12 13.14 -13.48 -43.46
C PHE A 12 12.54 -14.89 -43.34
N HIS A 13 11.21 -15.02 -43.18
CA HIS A 13 10.56 -16.33 -43.11
C HIS A 13 10.70 -17.13 -44.42
N GLU A 14 10.58 -16.46 -45.57
CA GLU A 14 10.84 -17.02 -46.90
C GLU A 14 12.28 -17.56 -47.00
N LEU A 15 13.27 -16.78 -46.58
CA LEU A 15 14.68 -17.19 -46.57
C LEU A 15 14.95 -18.38 -45.64
N VAL A 16 14.36 -18.38 -44.44
CA VAL A 16 14.46 -19.48 -43.47
C VAL A 16 13.87 -20.78 -44.02
N LYS A 17 12.73 -20.67 -44.73
CA LYS A 17 12.08 -21.81 -45.39
C LYS A 17 12.91 -22.32 -46.57
N LYS A 18 13.46 -21.41 -47.38
CA LYS A 18 14.28 -21.72 -48.57
C LYS A 18 15.62 -22.36 -48.23
N HIS A 19 16.26 -21.92 -47.15
CA HIS A 19 17.56 -22.45 -46.72
C HIS A 19 17.45 -23.63 -45.75
N GLY A 20 16.23 -24.02 -45.37
CA GLY A 20 15.97 -25.16 -44.50
C GLY A 20 16.71 -25.02 -43.18
N ALA A 21 16.13 -24.29 -42.21
CA ALA A 21 16.67 -24.28 -40.86
C ALA A 21 16.91 -25.73 -40.39
N PRO A 22 18.12 -26.11 -39.97
CA PRO A 22 18.37 -27.45 -39.49
C PRO A 22 17.41 -27.69 -38.32
N THR A 23 16.47 -28.62 -38.50
CA THR A 23 15.56 -29.07 -37.45
C THR A 23 16.42 -29.79 -36.41
N ARG A 24 17.03 -29.02 -35.52
CA ARG A 24 17.76 -29.57 -34.38
C ARG A 24 16.74 -30.29 -33.53
N LYS A 25 16.78 -31.63 -33.56
CA LYS A 25 16.06 -32.45 -32.60
C LYS A 25 16.38 -31.90 -31.20
N PRO A 26 15.37 -31.69 -30.33
CA PRO A 26 15.60 -31.13 -29.01
C PRO A 26 16.60 -32.01 -28.29
N ARG A 27 17.77 -31.45 -27.94
CA ARG A 27 18.76 -32.15 -27.15
C ARG A 27 18.13 -32.46 -25.79
N PRO A 28 18.18 -33.70 -25.29
CA PRO A 28 17.74 -34.02 -23.95
C PRO A 28 18.54 -33.16 -22.96
N LEU A 29 17.82 -32.44 -22.11
CA LEU A 29 18.42 -31.55 -21.12
C LEU A 29 19.06 -32.38 -20.02
N ASP A 30 20.25 -31.97 -19.60
CA ASP A 30 20.87 -32.50 -18.41
C ASP A 30 20.03 -32.17 -17.15
N GLU A 31 20.15 -32.98 -16.10
CA GLU A 31 19.45 -32.76 -14.83
C GLU A 31 19.80 -31.40 -14.21
N GLY A 32 21.05 -30.93 -14.37
CA GLY A 32 21.45 -29.60 -13.95
C GLY A 32 20.71 -28.48 -14.70
N GLU A 33 20.49 -28.64 -16.01
CA GLU A 33 19.74 -27.69 -16.83
C GLU A 33 18.25 -27.64 -16.45
N LYS A 34 17.65 -28.80 -16.20
CA LYS A 34 16.25 -28.89 -15.75
C LYS A 34 16.06 -28.16 -14.42
N LYS A 35 16.94 -28.38 -13.44
CA LYS A 35 16.89 -27.71 -12.13
C LYS A 35 17.04 -26.19 -12.26
N ARG A 36 17.97 -25.70 -13.09
CA ARG A 36 18.13 -24.25 -13.35
C ARG A 36 16.88 -23.63 -13.96
N ARG A 37 16.25 -24.31 -14.94
CA ARG A 37 14.99 -23.84 -15.54
C ARG A 37 13.84 -23.85 -14.55
N ALA A 38 13.71 -24.89 -13.72
CA ALA A 38 12.70 -24.96 -12.68
C ALA A 38 12.87 -23.81 -11.65
N ALA A 39 14.11 -23.54 -11.22
CA ALA A 39 14.42 -22.43 -10.33
C ALA A 39 14.07 -21.06 -10.94
N SER A 40 14.44 -20.85 -12.22
CA SER A 40 14.07 -19.62 -12.93
C SER A 40 12.56 -19.47 -13.12
N ALA A 41 11.84 -20.57 -13.40
CA ALA A 41 10.39 -20.55 -13.52
C ALA A 41 9.71 -20.26 -12.16
N ALA A 42 10.23 -20.82 -11.07
CA ALA A 42 9.76 -20.55 -9.70
C ALA A 42 9.97 -19.08 -9.33
N TRP A 43 11.18 -18.55 -9.55
CA TRP A 43 11.50 -17.14 -9.30
C TRP A 43 10.54 -16.20 -10.07
N ASN A 44 10.32 -16.47 -11.37
CA ASN A 44 9.42 -15.67 -12.19
C ASN A 44 7.95 -15.76 -11.76
N ARG A 45 7.53 -16.91 -11.22
CA ARG A 45 6.17 -17.12 -10.70
C ARG A 45 5.94 -16.29 -9.45
N GLU A 46 6.88 -16.31 -8.51
CA GLU A 46 6.83 -15.51 -7.29
C GLU A 46 6.89 -14.01 -7.59
N ALA A 47 7.75 -13.57 -8.51
CA ALA A 47 7.77 -12.16 -8.94
C ALA A 47 6.43 -11.71 -9.53
N ARG A 48 5.78 -12.56 -10.35
CA ARG A 48 4.42 -12.29 -10.86
C ARG A 48 3.37 -12.27 -9.75
N ARG A 49 3.52 -13.11 -8.73
CA ARG A 49 2.65 -13.11 -7.56
C ARG A 49 2.74 -11.80 -6.78
N VAL A 50 3.96 -11.29 -6.52
CA VAL A 50 4.15 -9.96 -5.92
C VAL A 50 3.46 -8.89 -6.77
N LYS A 51 3.69 -8.89 -8.09
CA LYS A 51 3.07 -7.93 -9.01
C LYS A 51 1.54 -7.97 -8.95
N GLN A 52 0.94 -9.16 -8.87
CA GLN A 52 -0.50 -9.32 -8.73
C GLN A 52 -1.00 -8.74 -7.40
N HIS A 53 -0.31 -9.00 -6.28
CA HIS A 53 -0.67 -8.39 -4.99
C HIS A 53 -0.60 -6.85 -5.04
N VAL A 54 0.48 -6.29 -5.62
CA VAL A 54 0.63 -4.84 -5.82
C VAL A 54 -0.52 -4.27 -6.63
N ALA A 55 -0.87 -4.89 -7.76
CA ALA A 55 -1.96 -4.42 -8.61
C ALA A 55 -3.33 -4.48 -7.91
N THR A 56 -3.62 -5.59 -7.22
CA THR A 56 -4.86 -5.74 -6.45
C THR A 56 -4.95 -4.70 -5.34
N LEU A 57 -3.85 -4.47 -4.61
CA LEU A 57 -3.78 -3.50 -3.52
C LEU A 57 -3.91 -2.06 -4.02
N TYR A 58 -3.32 -1.74 -5.17
CA TYR A 58 -3.49 -0.44 -5.82
C TYR A 58 -4.96 -0.15 -6.16
N VAL A 59 -5.63 -1.10 -6.84
CA VAL A 59 -7.05 -0.96 -7.20
C VAL A 59 -7.91 -0.85 -5.96
N PHE A 60 -7.59 -1.60 -4.90
CA PHE A 60 -8.29 -1.51 -3.63
C PHE A 60 -8.14 -0.13 -2.98
N LEU A 61 -6.90 0.37 -2.79
CA LEU A 61 -6.64 1.66 -2.13
C LEU A 61 -7.26 2.83 -2.89
N THR A 62 -7.22 2.79 -4.23
CA THR A 62 -7.87 3.81 -5.06
C THR A 62 -9.40 3.75 -4.97
N GLY A 63 -9.98 2.54 -4.95
CA GLY A 63 -11.43 2.35 -4.82
C GLY A 63 -11.98 2.75 -3.45
N VAL A 64 -11.29 2.41 -2.37
CA VAL A 64 -11.76 2.65 -1.00
C VAL A 64 -11.55 4.10 -0.54
N ARG A 65 -10.67 4.87 -1.20
CA ARG A 65 -10.29 6.25 -0.82
C ARG A 65 -11.48 7.14 -0.48
N ARG A 66 -12.55 7.11 -1.27
CA ARG A 66 -13.72 7.97 -1.06
C ARG A 66 -14.49 7.59 0.21
N ALA A 67 -14.81 6.31 0.37
CA ALA A 67 -15.51 5.81 1.56
C ALA A 67 -14.65 5.92 2.82
N TYR A 68 -13.33 5.76 2.67
CA TYR A 68 -12.36 5.87 3.76
C TYR A 68 -12.28 7.30 4.31
N LEU A 69 -12.28 8.31 3.44
CA LEU A 69 -12.21 9.71 3.86
C LEU A 69 -13.57 10.32 4.23
N ASP A 70 -14.68 9.66 3.92
CA ASP A 70 -16.02 10.15 4.27
C ASP A 70 -16.35 9.82 5.74
N MET A 71 -16.13 10.79 6.62
CA MET A 71 -16.52 10.69 8.03
C MET A 71 -17.97 11.14 8.29
N THR A 72 -18.68 11.67 7.29
CA THR A 72 -19.95 12.39 7.50
C THR A 72 -21.18 11.49 7.64
N GLY A 73 -20.98 10.17 7.75
CA GLY A 73 -21.93 9.27 8.41
C GLY A 73 -23.34 9.31 7.83
N LYS A 74 -23.49 9.08 6.52
CA LYS A 74 -24.80 8.73 5.96
C LYS A 74 -24.70 7.41 5.23
N ALA A 75 -24.75 6.33 6.02
CA ALA A 75 -24.72 4.96 5.53
C ALA A 75 -25.84 4.74 4.52
N ARG A 76 -25.46 4.53 3.25
CA ARG A 76 -26.34 3.93 2.27
C ARG A 76 -25.85 2.50 2.10
N THR A 77 -26.64 1.55 2.59
CA THR A 77 -26.38 0.13 2.45
C THR A 77 -26.40 -0.21 0.96
N ALA A 78 -25.23 -0.48 0.39
CA ALA A 78 -25.12 -1.10 -0.91
C ALA A 78 -24.90 -2.60 -0.64
N GLU A 79 -25.97 -3.39 -0.73
CA GLU A 79 -25.85 -4.84 -0.80
C GLU A 79 -25.25 -5.20 -2.16
N SER A 80 -24.12 -5.88 -2.15
CA SER A 80 -23.54 -6.46 -3.35
C SER A 80 -22.95 -7.82 -3.04
N ASN A 81 -23.43 -8.79 -3.79
CA ASN A 81 -22.98 -10.17 -3.84
C ASN A 81 -21.71 -10.22 -4.71
N ASP A 82 -20.51 -10.34 -4.16
CA ASP A 82 -19.31 -10.60 -4.97
C ASP A 82 -18.11 -11.21 -4.21
N ASP A 83 -17.48 -12.18 -4.87
CA ASP A 83 -16.26 -12.95 -4.62
C ASP A 83 -15.69 -13.05 -3.19
N ALA A 84 -16.06 -14.14 -2.52
CA ALA A 84 -15.62 -14.53 -1.17
C ALA A 84 -14.11 -14.84 -1.00
N ASN A 85 -13.29 -14.68 -2.03
CA ASN A 85 -11.89 -15.13 -2.02
C ASN A 85 -10.85 -14.01 -1.84
N SER A 86 -11.26 -12.76 -1.60
CA SER A 86 -10.35 -11.64 -1.31
C SER A 86 -10.59 -11.06 0.08
N PRO A 87 -9.55 -10.85 0.92
CA PRO A 87 -9.70 -10.24 2.24
C PRO A 87 -10.21 -8.79 2.19
N PHE A 88 -10.19 -8.18 1.01
CA PHE A 88 -10.63 -6.81 0.77
C PHE A 88 -12.04 -6.70 0.17
N ALA A 89 -12.69 -7.83 -0.18
CA ALA A 89 -13.96 -7.84 -0.89
C ALA A 89 -15.06 -7.09 -0.13
N LYS A 90 -15.12 -7.28 1.20
CA LYS A 90 -16.15 -6.68 2.07
C LYS A 90 -16.17 -5.15 2.07
N TRP A 91 -15.06 -4.48 1.74
CA TRP A 91 -14.97 -3.01 1.76
C TRP A 91 -14.96 -2.37 0.38
N ARG A 92 -14.83 -3.16 -0.71
CA ARG A 92 -14.80 -2.61 -2.06
C ARG A 92 -16.12 -1.93 -2.46
N THR A 93 -17.22 -2.38 -1.90
CA THR A 93 -18.57 -1.92 -2.23
C THR A 93 -19.23 -1.16 -1.09
N ALA A 94 -18.59 -1.11 0.08
CA ALA A 94 -19.07 -0.35 1.22
C ALA A 94 -19.12 1.14 0.89
N ALA A 95 -20.33 1.71 0.85
CA ALA A 95 -20.51 3.14 0.59
C ALA A 95 -20.09 4.01 1.79
N VAL A 96 -20.13 3.45 3.00
CA VAL A 96 -19.73 4.10 4.25
C VAL A 96 -18.96 3.10 5.11
N LEU A 97 -17.85 3.56 5.70
CA LEU A 97 -17.01 2.79 6.60
C LEU A 97 -17.13 3.34 8.02
N THR A 98 -17.12 2.45 9.01
CA THR A 98 -16.94 2.84 10.42
C THR A 98 -15.47 3.08 10.73
N ASP A 99 -15.15 3.70 11.86
CA ASP A 99 -13.76 3.89 12.26
C ASP A 99 -13.04 2.56 12.54
N ALA A 100 -13.77 1.56 13.03
CA ALA A 100 -13.26 0.20 13.17
C ALA A 100 -12.95 -0.45 11.80
N ASP A 101 -13.81 -0.24 10.79
CA ASP A 101 -13.54 -0.72 9.43
C ASP A 101 -12.28 -0.08 8.84
N ARG A 102 -12.09 1.22 9.07
CA ARG A 102 -10.89 1.94 8.62
C ARG A 102 -9.62 1.37 9.26
N ASP A 103 -9.65 1.11 10.56
CA ASP A 103 -8.52 0.53 11.30
C ASP A 103 -8.19 -0.90 10.80
N GLU A 104 -9.21 -1.71 10.51
CA GLU A 104 -9.02 -3.06 9.97
C GLU A 104 -8.47 -3.01 8.53
N ILE A 105 -8.93 -2.06 7.70
CA ILE A 105 -8.35 -1.77 6.39
C ILE A 105 -6.87 -1.43 6.51
N ASP A 106 -6.53 -0.50 7.40
CA ASP A 106 -5.15 -0.05 7.62
C ASP A 106 -4.24 -1.21 8.05
N MET A 107 -4.73 -2.07 8.94
CA MET A 107 -4.03 -3.29 9.36
C MET A 107 -3.80 -4.24 8.18
N HIS A 108 -4.84 -4.56 7.39
CA HIS A 108 -4.73 -5.49 6.27
C HIS A 108 -3.83 -4.97 5.15
N VAL A 109 -3.90 -3.67 4.85
CA VAL A 109 -3.01 -3.03 3.88
C VAL A 109 -1.56 -3.11 4.37
N LYS A 110 -1.30 -2.78 5.65
CA LYS A 110 0.03 -2.87 6.26
C LYS A 110 0.60 -4.29 6.19
N LEU A 111 -0.20 -5.30 6.51
CA LEU A 111 0.21 -6.71 6.43
C LEU A 111 0.51 -7.13 4.99
N ALA A 112 -0.32 -6.73 4.03
CA ALA A 112 -0.13 -7.05 2.62
C ALA A 112 1.15 -6.42 2.04
N ILE A 113 1.45 -5.17 2.41
CA ILE A 113 2.70 -4.50 2.00
C ILE A 113 3.91 -5.23 2.60
N ASN A 114 3.87 -5.58 3.88
CA ASN A 114 4.95 -6.33 4.53
C ASN A 114 5.18 -7.71 3.89
N ALA A 115 4.11 -8.47 3.65
CA ALA A 115 4.21 -9.76 2.97
C ALA A 115 4.80 -9.62 1.55
N GLY A 116 4.45 -8.54 0.84
CA GLY A 116 5.05 -8.20 -0.46
C GLY A 116 6.55 -7.94 -0.35
N LEU A 117 6.99 -7.18 0.65
CA LEU A 117 8.41 -6.87 0.89
C LEU A 117 9.21 -8.12 1.26
N ASP A 118 8.68 -8.97 2.14
CA ASP A 118 9.33 -10.23 2.53
C ASP A 118 9.54 -11.16 1.32
N LEU A 119 8.57 -11.18 0.40
CA LEU A 119 8.68 -11.95 -0.84
C LEU A 119 9.73 -11.34 -1.79
N VAL A 120 9.82 -10.02 -1.89
CA VAL A 120 10.89 -9.34 -2.65
C VAL A 120 12.28 -9.67 -2.07
N GLN A 121 12.44 -9.59 -0.75
CA GLN A 121 13.70 -9.98 -0.09
C GLN A 121 14.05 -11.45 -0.32
N THR A 122 13.05 -12.33 -0.37
CA THR A 122 13.24 -13.75 -0.68
C THR A 122 13.72 -13.94 -2.13
N LEU A 123 13.17 -13.19 -3.08
CA LEU A 123 13.61 -13.18 -4.48
C LEU A 123 15.06 -12.69 -4.62
N GLU A 124 15.44 -11.65 -3.87
CA GLU A 124 16.81 -11.12 -3.87
C GLU A 124 17.82 -12.10 -3.26
N LYS A 125 17.48 -12.72 -2.11
CA LYS A 125 18.30 -13.77 -1.50
C LYS A 125 18.47 -14.95 -2.46
N GLY A 126 17.39 -15.38 -3.11
CA GLY A 126 17.42 -16.43 -4.11
C GLY A 126 18.32 -16.09 -5.30
N GLU A 127 18.27 -14.85 -5.78
CA GLU A 127 19.14 -14.39 -6.87
C GLU A 127 20.61 -14.30 -6.46
N LYS A 128 20.91 -13.81 -5.25
CA LYS A 128 22.29 -13.82 -4.70
C LYS A 128 22.85 -15.25 -4.63
N LEU A 129 22.05 -16.21 -4.17
CA LEU A 129 22.43 -17.62 -4.13
C LEU A 129 22.66 -18.19 -5.54
N ARG A 130 21.77 -17.89 -6.50
CA ARG A 130 21.92 -18.31 -7.89
C ARG A 130 23.21 -17.76 -8.51
N LYS A 131 23.48 -16.46 -8.34
CA LYS A 131 24.69 -15.81 -8.86
C LYS A 131 25.95 -16.43 -8.25
N ALA A 132 25.99 -16.59 -6.92
CA ALA A 132 27.12 -17.24 -6.24
C ALA A 132 27.33 -18.69 -6.70
N ALA A 133 26.26 -19.45 -6.94
CA ALA A 133 26.36 -20.80 -7.49
C ALA A 133 26.88 -20.79 -8.94
N ALA A 134 26.47 -19.83 -9.76
CA ALA A 134 26.97 -19.68 -11.13
C ALA A 134 28.47 -19.31 -11.15
N ASP A 135 28.91 -18.39 -10.28
CA ASP A 135 30.31 -17.98 -10.18
C ASP A 135 31.20 -19.13 -9.70
N ARG A 136 30.74 -19.93 -8.72
CA ARG A 136 31.44 -21.15 -8.27
C ARG A 136 31.53 -22.21 -9.38
N ALA A 137 30.47 -22.37 -10.17
CA ALA A 137 30.49 -23.31 -11.28
C ALA A 137 31.48 -22.87 -12.38
N LEU A 138 31.52 -21.56 -12.67
CA LEU A 138 32.47 -20.97 -13.63
C LEU A 138 33.92 -21.06 -13.14
N SER A 139 34.18 -20.78 -11.86
CA SER A 139 35.54 -20.88 -11.30
C SER A 139 36.04 -22.33 -11.30
N LYS A 140 35.19 -23.30 -10.95
CA LYS A 140 35.52 -24.73 -11.02
C LYS A 140 35.79 -25.19 -12.46
N ALA A 141 35.03 -24.68 -13.43
CA ALA A 141 35.26 -24.96 -14.86
C ALA A 141 36.60 -24.38 -15.35
N PHE A 142 37.02 -23.22 -14.80
CA PHE A 142 38.32 -22.62 -15.11
C PHE A 142 39.49 -23.42 -14.51
N SER A 143 39.33 -23.99 -13.31
CA SER A 143 40.37 -24.82 -12.67
C SER A 143 40.50 -26.24 -13.24
N ALA A 144 39.47 -26.73 -13.96
CA ALA A 144 39.40 -28.12 -14.44
C ALA A 144 39.87 -28.32 -15.90
N VAL A 145 40.30 -27.28 -16.62
CA VAL A 145 40.64 -27.35 -18.06
C VAL A 145 42.06 -26.81 -18.32
N LEU A 146 42.89 -27.62 -18.98
CA LEU A 146 44.22 -27.23 -19.49
C LEU A 146 44.12 -26.05 -20.50
N PRO A 147 45.16 -25.20 -20.62
CA PRO A 147 45.14 -23.97 -21.40
C PRO A 147 45.23 -24.29 -22.90
N GLY A 148 44.09 -24.54 -23.54
CA GLY A 148 44.00 -24.85 -24.97
C GLY A 148 42.77 -24.24 -25.60
N ILE A 149 42.89 -22.97 -25.96
CA ILE A 149 42.27 -22.25 -27.09
C ILE A 149 40.96 -22.88 -27.60
N LEU A 150 39.82 -22.32 -27.18
CA LEU A 150 38.47 -22.28 -27.84
C LEU A 150 37.32 -22.18 -26.82
N HIS A 151 37.52 -22.57 -25.56
CA HIS A 151 36.50 -22.52 -24.50
C HIS A 151 36.32 -21.15 -23.82
N GLY A 152 37.30 -20.24 -23.93
CA GLY A 152 37.21 -18.90 -23.33
C GLY A 152 35.99 -18.11 -23.82
N SER A 153 35.63 -18.23 -25.09
CA SER A 153 34.45 -17.55 -25.66
C SER A 153 33.13 -18.15 -25.16
N ALA A 154 33.08 -19.46 -24.87
CA ALA A 154 31.88 -20.13 -24.35
C ALA A 154 31.67 -19.82 -22.87
N LEU A 155 32.71 -19.85 -22.06
CA LEU A 155 32.66 -19.46 -20.65
C LEU A 155 32.38 -17.97 -20.49
N ALA A 156 32.98 -17.10 -21.30
CA ALA A 156 32.67 -15.68 -21.33
C ALA A 156 31.20 -15.43 -21.70
N ARG A 157 30.66 -16.14 -22.71
CA ARG A 157 29.23 -16.09 -23.03
C ARG A 157 28.34 -16.54 -21.87
N GLN A 158 28.72 -17.61 -21.18
CA GLN A 158 27.96 -18.11 -20.02
C GLN A 158 27.99 -17.12 -18.84
N ARG A 159 29.14 -16.50 -18.57
CA ARG A 159 29.28 -15.44 -17.57
C ARG A 159 28.42 -14.23 -17.93
N ASN A 160 28.54 -13.72 -19.16
CA ASN A 160 27.77 -12.58 -19.63
C ASN A 160 26.25 -12.85 -19.55
N ALA A 161 25.80 -14.04 -19.92
CA ALA A 161 24.38 -14.41 -19.80
C ALA A 161 23.92 -14.46 -18.33
N SER A 162 24.75 -14.97 -17.42
CA SER A 162 24.44 -14.98 -15.97
C SER A 162 24.40 -13.58 -15.37
N ASP A 163 25.30 -12.69 -15.82
CA ASP A 163 25.35 -11.29 -15.40
C ASP A 163 24.15 -10.50 -15.93
N GLN A 164 23.78 -10.66 -17.20
CA GLN A 164 22.57 -10.06 -17.77
C GLN A 164 21.31 -10.49 -17.00
N LEU A 165 21.22 -11.78 -16.64
CA LEU A 165 20.11 -12.29 -15.84
C LEU A 165 20.07 -11.65 -14.45
N ALA A 166 21.23 -11.46 -13.82
CA ALA A 166 21.32 -10.81 -12.52
C ALA A 166 20.88 -9.34 -12.58
N VAL A 167 21.28 -8.61 -13.62
CA VAL A 167 20.84 -7.22 -13.87
C VAL A 167 19.32 -7.18 -14.06
N TYR A 168 18.76 -8.10 -14.84
CA TYR A 168 17.31 -8.19 -15.04
C TYR A 168 16.57 -8.47 -13.73
N HIS A 169 16.99 -9.46 -12.95
CA HIS A 169 16.36 -9.77 -11.66
C HIS A 169 16.47 -8.61 -10.66
N ALA A 170 17.61 -7.92 -10.60
CA ALA A 170 17.77 -6.72 -9.78
C ALA A 170 16.84 -5.59 -10.23
N GLY A 171 16.68 -5.38 -11.54
CA GLY A 171 15.72 -4.41 -12.07
C GLY A 171 14.28 -4.73 -11.70
N VAL A 172 13.90 -6.01 -11.72
CA VAL A 172 12.55 -6.46 -11.31
C VAL A 172 12.33 -6.26 -9.82
N THR A 173 13.27 -6.66 -8.95
CA THR A 173 13.10 -6.48 -7.50
C THR A 173 13.05 -5.02 -7.10
N ASN A 174 13.89 -4.17 -7.72
CA ASN A 174 13.86 -2.72 -7.54
C ASN A 174 12.53 -2.10 -8.02
N TYR A 175 12.01 -2.55 -9.16
CA TYR A 175 10.70 -2.10 -9.62
C TYR A 175 9.60 -2.47 -8.62
N LEU A 176 9.58 -3.71 -8.13
CA LEU A 176 8.57 -4.17 -7.18
C LEU A 176 8.68 -3.44 -5.83
N SER A 177 9.88 -3.20 -5.32
CA SER A 177 10.09 -2.41 -4.09
C SER A 177 9.60 -0.97 -4.26
N THR A 178 9.89 -0.34 -5.39
CA THR A 178 9.40 1.03 -5.71
C THR A 178 7.88 1.08 -5.77
N GLN A 179 7.22 0.06 -6.33
CA GLN A 179 5.76 0.00 -6.35
C GLN A 179 5.18 -0.19 -4.94
N LEU A 180 5.78 -1.05 -4.11
CA LEU A 180 5.39 -1.20 -2.70
C LEU A 180 5.60 0.09 -1.90
N ALA A 181 6.68 0.83 -2.18
CA ALA A 181 6.92 2.16 -1.60
C ALA A 181 5.80 3.13 -1.97
N THR A 182 5.37 3.12 -3.24
CA THR A 182 4.27 3.95 -3.73
C THR A 182 2.96 3.63 -3.01
N LEU A 183 2.65 2.35 -2.82
CA LEU A 183 1.46 1.92 -2.08
C LEU A 183 1.52 2.32 -0.59
N SER A 184 2.70 2.20 0.03
CA SER A 184 2.94 2.67 1.40
C SER A 184 2.74 4.19 1.50
N GLY A 185 3.22 4.97 0.52
CA GLY A 185 2.97 6.40 0.45
C GLY A 185 1.49 6.76 0.27
N MET A 186 0.74 5.99 -0.52
CA MET A 186 -0.71 6.17 -0.65
C MET A 186 -1.44 5.89 0.66
N GLN A 187 -1.04 4.83 1.39
CA GLN A 187 -1.60 4.54 2.71
C GLN A 187 -1.30 5.67 3.70
N ALA A 188 -0.06 6.16 3.75
CA ALA A 188 0.33 7.29 4.59
C ALA A 188 -0.55 8.51 4.33
N ALA A 189 -0.71 8.90 3.06
CA ALA A 189 -1.52 10.05 2.68
C ALA A 189 -3.01 9.91 3.05
N LEU A 190 -3.56 8.69 3.03
CA LEU A 190 -4.92 8.43 3.50
C LEU A 190 -5.02 8.59 5.02
N GLN A 191 -4.06 8.03 5.76
CA GLN A 191 -4.03 8.12 7.22
C GLN A 191 -3.80 9.55 7.71
N GLU A 192 -2.85 10.28 7.13
CA GLU A 192 -2.61 11.70 7.42
C GLU A 192 -3.88 12.52 7.24
N ARG A 193 -4.59 12.30 6.13
CA ARG A 193 -5.83 13.01 5.88
C ARG A 193 -6.95 12.63 6.83
N ARG A 194 -6.98 11.39 7.32
CA ARG A 194 -7.90 10.95 8.36
C ARG A 194 -7.60 11.66 9.68
N VAL A 195 -6.33 11.71 10.10
CA VAL A 195 -5.91 12.44 11.32
C VAL A 195 -6.29 13.90 11.24
N GLU A 196 -6.00 14.55 10.11
CA GLU A 196 -6.34 15.96 9.87
C GLU A 196 -7.85 16.22 9.97
N LEU A 197 -8.67 15.35 9.37
CA LEU A 197 -10.13 15.46 9.43
C LEU A 197 -10.68 15.21 10.86
N GLN A 198 -10.10 14.28 11.61
CA GLN A 198 -10.44 14.06 13.02
C GLN A 198 -10.06 15.27 13.88
N ARG A 199 -8.87 15.84 13.66
CA ARG A 199 -8.43 17.05 14.34
C ARG A 199 -9.35 18.24 14.06
N GLN A 200 -9.73 18.46 12.81
CA GLN A 200 -10.69 19.52 12.45
C GLN A 200 -12.06 19.33 13.09
N ARG A 201 -12.50 18.08 13.32
CA ARG A 201 -13.73 17.81 14.07
C ARG A 201 -13.60 18.17 15.54
N TYR A 202 -12.51 17.75 16.16
CA TYR A 202 -12.20 18.09 17.54
C TYR A 202 -12.18 19.62 17.74
N GLU A 203 -11.49 20.35 16.86
CA GLU A 203 -11.44 21.82 16.87
C GLU A 203 -12.83 22.46 16.71
N LYS A 204 -13.67 21.94 15.79
CA LYS A 204 -15.04 22.45 15.61
C LYS A 204 -15.96 22.16 16.79
N LEU A 205 -15.81 21.00 17.44
CA LEU A 205 -16.59 20.65 18.63
C LEU A 205 -16.15 21.50 19.83
N SER A 206 -14.84 21.74 19.99
CA SER A 206 -14.34 22.64 21.03
C SER A 206 -14.76 24.10 20.79
N ASP A 207 -14.72 24.57 19.55
CA ASP A 207 -15.16 25.92 19.19
C ASP A 207 -16.68 26.08 19.33
N GLY A 208 -17.44 25.04 19.00
CA GLY A 208 -18.89 24.96 19.25
C GLY A 208 -19.20 25.09 20.74
N ALA A 209 -18.54 24.29 21.59
CA ALA A 209 -18.68 24.36 23.05
C ALA A 209 -18.30 25.74 23.62
N ALA A 210 -17.26 26.38 23.08
CA ALA A 210 -16.84 27.72 23.49
C ALA A 210 -17.82 28.81 23.02
N ARG A 211 -18.41 28.65 21.83
CA ARG A 211 -19.36 29.60 21.24
C ARG A 211 -20.75 29.50 21.88
N GLU A 212 -21.18 28.30 22.27
CA GLU A 212 -22.43 28.08 22.99
C GLU A 212 -22.42 28.70 24.40
N LYS A 213 -21.27 28.63 25.09
CA LYS A 213 -21.02 29.38 26.34
C LYS A 213 -21.13 30.91 26.17
N ASN A 214 -20.83 31.44 24.98
CA ASN A 214 -20.86 32.88 24.70
C ASN A 214 -22.16 33.38 24.06
N SER A 215 -22.99 32.52 23.45
CA SER A 215 -24.25 32.91 22.79
C SER A 215 -25.46 32.95 23.73
N ASN A 216 -25.34 32.44 24.95
CA ASN A 216 -26.42 32.48 25.96
C ASN A 216 -26.36 33.70 26.90
N LEU A 217 -25.74 34.82 26.49
CA LEU A 217 -26.12 36.12 27.06
C LEU A 217 -27.52 36.48 26.55
N PRO A 218 -28.54 36.58 27.43
CA PRO A 218 -29.87 36.94 26.99
C PRO A 218 -29.81 38.31 26.29
N LYS A 219 -30.23 38.36 25.02
CA LYS A 219 -30.60 39.62 24.37
C LYS A 219 -31.80 40.17 25.14
N SER A 220 -31.51 41.02 26.12
CA SER A 220 -32.48 41.84 26.82
C SER A 220 -33.33 42.59 25.78
N ALA A 221 -34.59 42.20 25.67
CA ALA A 221 -35.62 43.06 25.10
C ALA A 221 -35.74 44.30 26.01
N PRO A 222 -35.95 45.51 25.46
CA PRO A 222 -36.02 46.71 26.26
C PRO A 222 -37.34 46.72 27.05
N VAL A 223 -37.33 46.16 28.25
CA VAL A 223 -38.41 46.32 29.23
C VAL A 223 -38.14 47.59 30.01
N HIS A 224 -38.98 48.60 29.76
CA HIS A 224 -39.05 49.80 30.57
C HIS A 224 -39.43 49.46 32.02
N GLY A 225 -38.65 50.00 32.96
CA GLY A 225 -39.10 50.30 34.32
C GLY A 225 -38.93 49.19 35.34
N ALA A 226 -37.80 49.21 36.06
CA ALA A 226 -37.74 49.31 37.51
C ALA A 226 -36.30 49.07 37.97
N VAL A 227 -35.74 50.11 38.60
CA VAL A 227 -34.48 50.08 39.32
C VAL A 227 -34.62 49.14 40.52
N GLY A 228 -33.75 48.14 40.65
CA GLY A 228 -33.70 47.33 41.87
C GLY A 228 -32.97 46.00 41.75
N ALA A 229 -31.65 46.05 41.99
CA ALA A 229 -30.85 45.06 42.74
C ALA A 229 -30.74 43.59 42.28
N ILE A 230 -29.56 43.06 42.62
CA ILE A 230 -29.18 41.65 42.81
C ILE A 230 -28.69 40.91 41.56
N GLY A 231 -27.40 40.58 41.60
CA GLY A 231 -26.83 39.47 40.86
C GLY A 231 -27.53 38.17 41.26
N GLY A 232 -28.62 37.88 40.57
CA GLY A 232 -29.38 36.65 40.67
C GLY A 232 -28.67 35.56 39.88
N ASP A 233 -28.28 34.54 40.62
CA ASP A 233 -27.73 33.28 40.14
C ASP A 233 -28.59 32.73 38.98
N ILE A 234 -28.02 32.72 37.77
CA ILE A 234 -28.65 32.21 36.54
C ILE A 234 -29.14 30.75 36.73
N SER A 235 -28.54 30.05 37.69
CA SER A 235 -28.93 28.72 38.17
C SER A 235 -30.40 28.63 38.64
N THR A 236 -31.02 29.75 39.04
CA THR A 236 -32.40 29.78 39.57
C THR A 236 -33.48 29.99 38.51
N GLN A 237 -33.12 30.21 37.24
CA GLN A 237 -34.06 30.44 36.12
C GLN A 237 -34.17 29.26 35.14
N LEU A 238 -33.39 28.19 35.32
CA LEU A 238 -33.51 26.96 34.54
C LEU A 238 -34.45 26.00 35.28
N THR A 239 -35.43 25.45 34.58
CA THR A 239 -36.22 24.33 35.15
C THR A 239 -35.29 23.15 35.40
N ASP A 240 -35.52 22.38 36.47
CA ASP A 240 -34.70 21.20 36.82
C ASP A 240 -34.52 20.25 35.61
N THR A 241 -35.55 20.16 34.76
CA THR A 241 -35.53 19.41 33.49
C THR A 241 -34.54 19.96 32.44
N GLN A 242 -34.35 21.28 32.35
CA GLN A 242 -33.38 21.89 31.44
C GLN A 242 -31.94 21.74 31.96
N LEU A 243 -31.76 21.77 33.28
CA LEU A 243 -30.45 21.54 33.91
C LEU A 243 -30.00 20.09 33.70
N GLN A 244 -30.90 19.13 33.89
CA GLN A 244 -30.61 17.71 33.64
C GLN A 244 -30.29 17.44 32.16
N ALA A 245 -31.03 18.06 31.22
CA ALA A 245 -30.73 17.95 29.80
C ALA A 245 -29.36 18.54 29.44
N PHE A 246 -28.97 19.64 30.10
CA PHE A 246 -27.66 20.26 29.91
C PHE A 246 -26.52 19.41 30.49
N GLU A 247 -26.71 18.82 31.67
CA GLU A 247 -25.75 17.87 32.26
C GLU A 247 -25.59 16.63 31.38
N GLU A 248 -26.68 16.14 30.79
CA GLU A 248 -26.64 15.02 29.86
C GLU A 248 -25.91 15.38 28.56
N GLU A 249 -26.21 16.53 27.96
CA GLU A 249 -25.57 17.01 26.73
C GLU A 249 -24.08 17.30 26.94
N THR A 250 -23.71 17.96 28.03
CA THR A 250 -22.30 18.21 28.38
C THR A 250 -21.54 16.92 28.66
N SER A 251 -22.17 15.94 29.33
CA SER A 251 -21.59 14.61 29.53
C SER A 251 -21.38 13.86 28.22
N GLN A 252 -22.36 13.92 27.30
CA GLN A 252 -22.25 13.35 25.96
C GLN A 252 -21.14 14.04 25.14
N MET A 253 -21.05 15.36 25.20
CA MET A 253 -20.02 16.15 24.53
C MET A 253 -18.62 15.80 25.04
N VAL A 254 -18.43 15.71 26.36
CA VAL A 254 -17.13 15.31 26.94
C VAL A 254 -16.76 13.89 26.54
N LYS A 255 -17.71 12.94 26.53
CA LYS A 255 -17.48 11.58 26.03
C LYS A 255 -17.08 11.55 24.55
N ALA A 256 -17.73 12.37 23.72
CA ALA A 256 -17.40 12.49 22.31
C ALA A 256 -15.99 13.05 22.11
N LEU A 257 -15.62 14.11 22.84
CA LEU A 257 -14.27 14.68 22.80
C LEU A 257 -13.19 13.68 23.28
N GLN A 258 -13.49 12.88 24.31
CA GLN A 258 -12.59 11.81 24.78
C GLN A 258 -12.40 10.71 23.73
N ALA A 259 -13.49 10.29 23.07
CA ALA A 259 -13.43 9.30 21.99
C ALA A 259 -12.63 9.81 20.78
N ASP A 260 -12.85 11.07 20.38
CA ASP A 260 -12.12 11.71 19.28
C ASP A 260 -10.61 11.82 19.60
N LEU A 261 -10.25 12.18 20.83
CA LEU A 261 -8.85 12.25 21.25
C LEU A 261 -8.17 10.88 21.21
N ALA A 262 -8.85 9.83 21.68
CA ALA A 262 -8.33 8.46 21.61
C ALA A 262 -8.13 8.00 20.15
N ALA A 263 -9.05 8.38 19.25
CA ALA A 263 -8.94 8.08 17.83
C ALA A 263 -7.73 8.78 17.17
N ILE A 264 -7.48 10.05 17.52
CA ILE A 264 -6.30 10.81 17.05
C ILE A 264 -5.01 10.13 17.51
N GLN A 265 -4.89 9.81 18.80
CA GLN A 265 -3.69 9.14 19.34
C GLN A 265 -3.42 7.79 18.68
N HIS A 266 -4.47 6.99 18.44
CA HIS A 266 -4.34 5.72 17.74
C HIS A 266 -3.86 5.93 16.30
N ALA A 267 -4.41 6.91 15.59
CA ALA A 267 -4.00 7.20 14.22
C ALA A 267 -2.55 7.75 14.12
N GLU A 268 -2.09 8.53 15.09
CA GLU A 268 -0.68 8.96 15.20
C GLU A 268 0.27 7.77 15.38
N GLN A 269 -0.08 6.78 16.20
CA GLN A 269 0.69 5.54 16.34
C GLN A 269 0.77 4.76 15.03
N GLN A 270 -0.32 4.74 14.24
CA GLN A 270 -0.31 4.09 12.94
C GLN A 270 0.61 4.80 11.94
N LEU A 271 0.62 6.14 11.91
CA LEU A 271 1.54 6.93 11.08
C LEU A 271 3.00 6.65 11.43
N HIS A 272 3.34 6.56 12.72
CA HIS A 272 4.67 6.12 13.14
C HIS A 272 5.03 4.74 12.57
N GLY A 273 4.10 3.79 12.63
CA GLY A 273 4.28 2.46 12.05
C GLY A 273 4.48 2.46 10.53
N ILE A 274 3.87 3.40 9.79
CA ILE A 274 4.12 3.56 8.35
C ILE A 274 5.48 4.20 8.10
N ALA A 275 5.89 5.19 8.90
CA ALA A 275 7.20 5.81 8.78
C ALA A 275 8.34 4.80 8.99
N GLU A 276 8.20 3.88 9.95
CA GLU A 276 9.12 2.75 10.13
C GLU A 276 9.17 1.85 8.88
N LEU A 277 8.01 1.56 8.28
CA LEU A 277 7.94 0.77 7.05
C LEU A 277 8.60 1.47 5.87
N GLN A 278 8.36 2.77 5.70
CA GLN A 278 8.98 3.56 4.64
C GLN A 278 10.51 3.60 4.82
N THR A 279 10.99 3.71 6.06
CA THR A 279 12.42 3.61 6.38
C THR A 279 12.97 2.24 6.00
N ARG A 280 12.25 1.15 6.31
CA ARG A 280 12.63 -0.21 5.92
C ARG A 280 12.67 -0.38 4.39
N ILE A 281 11.72 0.20 3.66
CA ILE A 281 11.70 0.12 2.20
C ILE A 281 12.89 0.87 1.59
N HIS A 282 13.20 2.07 2.10
CA HIS A 282 14.34 2.86 1.63
C HIS A 282 15.70 2.25 1.97
N THR A 283 15.81 1.49 3.05
CA THR A 283 17.07 0.81 3.42
C THR A 283 17.29 -0.51 2.67
N VAL A 284 16.26 -1.06 2.02
CA VAL A 284 16.32 -2.31 1.24
C VAL A 284 16.59 -2.07 -0.25
N GLY A 285 16.41 -0.85 -0.76
CA GLY A 285 16.81 -0.44 -2.12
C GLY A 285 18.25 0.05 -2.18
#